data_AF-A0A963GQ98-F1
#
_entry.id   AF-A0A963GQ98-F1
#
_cell.length_a   1.000
_cell.length_b   1.000
_cell.length_c   1.000
_cell.angle_alpha   90.00
_cell.angle_beta   90.00
_cell.angle_gamma   90.00
#
_symmetry.space_group_name_H-M   'P 1'
#
loop_
_entity.id
_entity.type
_entity.pdbx_description
1 polymer ?
#
loop_
_entity_poly.entity_id
_entity_poly.type
_entity_poly.pdbx_seq_one_letter_code
_entity_poly.pdbx_strand_id
1 'polypeptide(L)'
;MNGLVRSLEDVGLPPFLQELSSVVIALLDENSNVLAANRGFLRLAPPQEASSGQPWNVRSLFVNPRLEDVQALAPYHGGALLLYRGILNVALEDQPCRSLQGHIYRWQEGRLLVAAEYDVEGLEMLGATVMQLNEELAETQRQLLRASRGLKRNEATIRELMQTDSLTGVGNQQRLDEALTAEVERSQRYHHLLCLLITDIDHFKDVNDHHGHALGDEVLKRFALLLREHCRQSDLAARLGGEKFVILLPDISLENAVACAERIRQQLESQPLVGQIGRVTASFGVAMLDRDEESSDFMRRADQALYRSKKEGRNRVTQSVVAEQNAVPDVGCC
;
A
#
# COMPACT_ATOMS: atom_id res chain seq x y z
N MET A 1 -23.34 -38.95 -29.34
CA MET A 1 -24.61 -38.22 -29.49
C MET A 1 -25.72 -39.18 -29.12
N ASN A 2 -26.43 -38.93 -28.01
CA ASN A 2 -27.57 -39.74 -27.59
C ASN A 2 -28.60 -39.73 -28.73
N GLY A 3 -29.10 -40.90 -29.14
CA GLY A 3 -29.91 -41.12 -30.34
C GLY A 3 -31.32 -40.50 -30.34
N LEU A 4 -31.52 -39.35 -29.70
CA LEU A 4 -32.80 -38.65 -29.59
C LEU A 4 -32.88 -37.35 -30.42
N VAL A 5 -31.76 -36.68 -30.72
CA VAL A 5 -31.75 -35.44 -31.53
C VAL A 5 -31.07 -35.73 -32.87
N ARG A 6 -31.79 -35.52 -33.97
CA ARG A 6 -31.32 -35.73 -35.34
C ARG A 6 -30.51 -34.53 -35.85
N SER A 7 -29.75 -34.74 -36.92
CA SER A 7 -29.15 -33.64 -37.68
C SER A 7 -30.24 -32.83 -38.38
N LEU A 8 -30.01 -31.53 -38.61
CA LEU A 8 -30.92 -30.72 -39.42
C LEU A 8 -31.02 -31.22 -40.86
N GLU A 9 -29.97 -31.87 -41.36
CA GLU A 9 -29.97 -32.53 -42.68
C GLU A 9 -31.00 -33.67 -42.75
N ASP A 10 -31.14 -34.44 -41.68
CA ASP A 10 -32.06 -35.60 -41.60
C ASP A 10 -33.55 -35.18 -41.64
N VAL A 11 -33.82 -33.89 -41.44
CA VAL A 11 -35.17 -33.31 -41.49
C VAL A 11 -35.35 -32.40 -42.71
N GLY A 12 -34.42 -32.43 -43.66
CA GLY A 12 -34.52 -31.75 -44.96
C GLY A 12 -34.12 -30.28 -44.94
N LEU A 13 -33.40 -29.81 -43.91
CA LEU A 13 -32.83 -28.45 -43.87
C LEU A 13 -31.40 -28.43 -44.43
N PRO A 14 -30.95 -27.31 -45.02
CA PRO A 14 -29.61 -27.19 -45.59
C PRO A 14 -28.46 -27.52 -44.60
N PRO A 15 -27.45 -28.29 -45.02
CA PRO A 15 -26.27 -28.66 -44.21
C PRO A 15 -25.60 -27.50 -43.47
N PHE A 16 -25.41 -26.36 -44.14
CA PHE A 16 -24.68 -25.23 -43.57
C PHE A 16 -25.34 -24.66 -42.31
N LEU A 17 -26.66 -24.85 -42.13
CA LEU A 17 -27.38 -24.38 -40.94
C LEU A 17 -26.94 -25.13 -39.67
N GLN A 18 -26.46 -26.37 -39.82
CA GLN A 18 -26.00 -27.20 -38.71
C GLN A 18 -24.79 -26.58 -37.98
N GLU A 19 -23.90 -25.91 -38.72
CA GLU A 19 -22.63 -25.37 -38.21
C GLU A 19 -22.75 -23.97 -37.59
N LEU A 20 -23.81 -23.22 -37.91
CA LEU A 20 -23.98 -21.84 -37.44
C LEU A 20 -24.12 -21.78 -35.91
N SER A 21 -23.29 -20.94 -35.28
CA SER A 21 -23.28 -20.73 -33.82
C SER A 21 -23.95 -19.44 -33.35
N SER A 22 -24.10 -18.46 -34.26
CA SER A 22 -24.71 -17.15 -33.98
C SER A 22 -26.20 -17.10 -34.33
N VAL A 23 -26.72 -18.17 -34.92
CA VAL A 23 -28.13 -18.37 -35.26
C VAL A 23 -28.60 -19.60 -34.51
N VAL A 24 -29.75 -19.52 -33.89
CA VAL A 24 -30.41 -20.56 -33.12
C VAL A 24 -31.49 -21.19 -33.99
N ILE A 25 -31.36 -22.49 -34.28
CA ILE A 25 -32.33 -23.25 -35.07
C ILE A 25 -32.69 -24.54 -34.34
N ALA A 26 -33.98 -24.76 -34.11
CA ALA A 26 -34.50 -26.01 -33.56
C ALA A 26 -35.84 -26.39 -34.18
N LEU A 27 -35.99 -27.68 -34.44
CA LEU A 27 -37.26 -28.31 -34.80
C LEU A 27 -37.82 -29.03 -33.57
N LEU A 28 -39.05 -28.68 -33.19
CA LEU A 28 -39.74 -29.19 -32.02
C LEU A 28 -40.99 -29.99 -32.42
N ASP A 29 -41.31 -31.03 -31.66
CA ASP A 29 -42.59 -31.74 -31.79
C ASP A 29 -43.74 -30.99 -31.10
N GLU A 30 -44.95 -31.58 -31.15
CA GLU A 30 -46.16 -31.07 -30.51
C GLU A 30 -46.05 -30.94 -28.98
N ASN A 31 -45.16 -31.70 -28.35
CA ASN A 31 -44.94 -31.66 -26.91
C ASN A 31 -43.82 -30.70 -26.52
N SER A 32 -43.20 -29.99 -27.48
CA SER A 32 -42.01 -29.14 -27.31
C SER A 32 -40.71 -29.92 -27.04
N ASN A 33 -40.62 -31.17 -27.51
CA ASN A 33 -39.38 -31.93 -27.49
C ASN A 33 -38.52 -31.60 -28.71
N VAL A 34 -37.21 -31.50 -28.53
CA VAL A 34 -36.24 -31.19 -29.58
C VAL A 34 -36.03 -32.41 -30.48
N LEU A 35 -36.42 -32.30 -31.76
CA LEU A 35 -36.24 -33.34 -32.78
C LEU A 35 -34.92 -33.17 -33.53
N ALA A 36 -34.54 -31.93 -33.85
CA ALA A 36 -33.30 -31.57 -34.52
C ALA A 36 -32.90 -30.15 -34.13
N ALA A 37 -31.60 -29.86 -34.04
CA ALA A 37 -31.11 -28.55 -33.64
C ALA A 37 -29.72 -28.26 -34.20
N ASN A 38 -29.41 -26.99 -34.47
CA ASN A 38 -28.07 -26.57 -34.86
C ASN A 38 -27.16 -26.31 -33.66
N ARG A 39 -25.87 -26.07 -33.96
CA ARG A 39 -24.85 -25.73 -32.95
C ARG A 39 -25.23 -24.51 -32.09
N GLY A 40 -25.87 -23.49 -32.67
CA GLY A 40 -26.32 -22.31 -31.94
C GLY A 40 -27.38 -22.63 -30.88
N PHE A 41 -28.39 -23.44 -31.20
CA PHE A 41 -29.40 -23.86 -30.23
C PHE A 41 -28.80 -24.74 -29.13
N LEU A 42 -27.93 -25.69 -29.48
CA LEU A 42 -27.24 -26.54 -28.49
C LEU A 42 -26.34 -25.73 -27.52
N ARG A 43 -25.81 -24.59 -27.97
CA ARG A 43 -25.05 -23.65 -27.11
C ARG A 43 -25.99 -22.82 -26.23
N LEU A 44 -27.16 -22.44 -26.76
CA LEU A 44 -28.16 -21.69 -26.02
C LEU A 44 -28.75 -22.53 -24.88
N ALA A 45 -29.15 -23.76 -25.19
CA ALA A 45 -29.69 -24.73 -24.25
C ALA A 45 -28.99 -26.06 -24.52
N PRO A 46 -28.00 -26.46 -23.70
CA PRO A 46 -27.41 -27.78 -23.81
C PRO A 46 -28.39 -28.84 -23.28
N PRO A 47 -28.37 -30.07 -23.82
CA PRO A 47 -29.20 -31.15 -23.28
C PRO A 47 -28.81 -31.45 -21.83
N GLN A 48 -29.80 -31.47 -20.93
CA GLN A 48 -29.56 -31.86 -19.54
C GLN A 48 -29.19 -33.36 -19.48
N GLU A 49 -28.17 -33.72 -18.71
CA GLU A 49 -27.64 -35.11 -18.61
C GLU A 49 -28.58 -36.11 -17.91
N ALA A 50 -29.85 -35.76 -17.68
CA ALA A 50 -30.77 -36.57 -16.90
C ALA A 50 -31.36 -37.75 -17.70
N SER A 51 -30.92 -38.95 -17.31
CA SER A 51 -31.54 -40.26 -17.55
C SER A 51 -31.65 -40.69 -19.02
N SER A 52 -30.81 -41.66 -19.40
CA SER A 52 -30.84 -42.32 -20.71
C SER A 52 -32.26 -42.71 -21.14
N GLY A 53 -32.82 -42.00 -22.12
CA GLY A 53 -34.07 -42.37 -22.78
C GLY A 53 -35.24 -41.39 -22.66
N GLN A 54 -35.16 -40.29 -21.91
CA GLN A 54 -36.23 -39.28 -21.92
C GLN A 54 -36.08 -38.26 -23.07
N PRO A 55 -37.20 -37.85 -23.70
CA PRO A 55 -37.21 -36.81 -24.72
C PRO A 55 -36.79 -35.45 -24.12
N TRP A 56 -35.92 -34.74 -24.82
CA TRP A 56 -35.41 -33.44 -24.38
C TRP A 56 -36.45 -32.35 -24.59
N ASN A 57 -37.18 -32.04 -23.51
CA ASN A 57 -38.26 -31.05 -23.53
C ASN A 57 -37.74 -29.64 -23.23
N VAL A 58 -38.13 -28.66 -24.05
CA VAL A 58 -37.71 -27.26 -23.91
C VAL A 58 -38.90 -26.30 -23.69
N ARG A 59 -40.04 -26.82 -23.20
CA ARG A 59 -41.24 -26.01 -22.99
C ARG A 59 -41.02 -24.85 -22.02
N SER A 60 -40.37 -25.12 -20.89
CA SER A 60 -40.09 -24.14 -19.83
C SER A 60 -39.01 -23.12 -20.22
N LEU A 61 -38.24 -23.41 -21.27
CA LEU A 61 -37.14 -22.58 -21.73
C LEU A 61 -37.65 -21.26 -22.34
N PHE A 62 -38.78 -21.30 -23.06
CA PHE A 62 -39.35 -20.14 -23.75
C PHE A 62 -40.36 -19.41 -22.86
N VAL A 63 -39.91 -18.30 -22.27
CA VAL A 63 -40.72 -17.49 -21.34
C VAL A 63 -41.70 -16.59 -22.09
N ASN A 64 -41.28 -16.05 -23.24
CA ASN A 64 -42.11 -15.21 -24.09
C ASN A 64 -41.66 -15.28 -25.56
N PRO A 65 -42.54 -15.61 -26.52
CA PRO A 65 -43.86 -16.21 -26.31
C PRO A 65 -43.72 -17.59 -25.69
N ARG A 66 -44.71 -18.03 -24.91
CA ARG A 66 -44.74 -19.41 -24.43
C ARG A 66 -45.06 -20.34 -25.60
N LEU A 67 -44.35 -21.47 -25.69
CA LEU A 67 -44.57 -22.41 -26.79
C LEU A 67 -46.00 -22.96 -26.81
N GLU A 68 -46.64 -23.13 -25.65
CA GLU A 68 -48.04 -23.57 -25.54
C GLU A 68 -49.01 -22.64 -26.26
N ASP A 69 -48.82 -21.32 -26.10
CA ASP A 69 -49.66 -20.30 -26.73
C ASP A 69 -49.47 -20.32 -28.24
N VAL A 70 -48.23 -20.50 -28.70
CA VAL A 70 -47.88 -20.55 -30.13
C VAL A 70 -48.41 -21.83 -30.78
N GLN A 71 -48.34 -22.96 -30.08
CA GLN A 71 -48.87 -24.25 -30.56
C GLN A 71 -50.39 -24.24 -30.70
N ALA A 72 -51.09 -23.47 -29.87
CA ALA A 72 -52.55 -23.31 -29.94
C ALA A 72 -53.02 -22.45 -31.13
N LEU A 73 -52.12 -21.73 -31.83
CA LEU A 73 -52.46 -20.88 -32.97
C LEU A 73 -52.68 -21.70 -34.24
N ALA A 74 -53.90 -21.60 -34.81
CA ALA A 74 -54.40 -22.07 -36.11
C ALA A 74 -54.11 -23.53 -36.52
N PRO A 75 -55.13 -24.33 -36.94
CA PRO A 75 -54.91 -25.70 -37.39
C PRO A 75 -54.11 -25.78 -38.71
N TYR A 76 -53.28 -26.82 -38.84
CA TYR A 76 -52.42 -27.04 -40.01
C TYR A 76 -53.25 -27.36 -41.26
N HIS A 77 -53.12 -26.55 -42.30
CA HIS A 77 -53.79 -26.75 -43.59
C HIS A 77 -52.82 -27.10 -44.74
N GLY A 78 -51.58 -27.50 -44.41
CA GLY A 78 -50.50 -27.77 -45.38
C GLY A 78 -49.59 -26.57 -45.61
N GLY A 79 -48.28 -26.81 -45.76
CA GLY A 79 -47.25 -25.78 -45.96
C GLY A 79 -46.63 -25.22 -44.67
N ALA A 80 -45.58 -24.39 -44.80
CA ALA A 80 -44.97 -23.71 -43.66
C ALA A 80 -45.74 -22.42 -43.34
N LEU A 81 -46.13 -22.23 -42.07
CA LEU A 81 -46.90 -21.04 -41.62
C LEU A 81 -46.12 -20.29 -40.55
N LEU A 82 -45.88 -18.99 -40.74
CA LEU A 82 -45.31 -18.14 -39.68
C LEU A 82 -46.34 -17.96 -38.56
N LEU A 83 -46.02 -18.44 -37.36
CA LEU A 83 -46.88 -18.31 -36.17
C LEU A 83 -46.48 -17.13 -35.28
N TYR A 84 -45.18 -16.79 -35.26
CA TYR A 84 -44.65 -15.72 -34.42
C TYR A 84 -43.44 -15.04 -35.08
N ARG A 85 -43.32 -13.72 -34.92
CA ARG A 85 -42.17 -12.90 -35.30
C ARG A 85 -41.93 -11.84 -34.23
N GLY A 86 -40.75 -11.83 -33.63
CA GLY A 86 -40.40 -10.87 -32.57
C GLY A 86 -39.30 -11.39 -31.65
N ILE A 87 -39.23 -10.81 -30.44
CA ILE A 87 -38.23 -11.15 -29.44
C ILE A 87 -38.64 -12.42 -28.70
N LEU A 88 -37.81 -13.46 -28.81
CA LEU A 88 -37.87 -14.71 -28.05
C LEU A 88 -37.04 -14.55 -26.78
N ASN A 89 -37.71 -14.65 -25.62
CA ASN A 89 -37.05 -14.63 -24.32
C ASN A 89 -36.87 -16.07 -23.81
N VAL A 90 -35.61 -16.42 -23.59
CA VAL A 90 -35.19 -17.77 -23.23
C VAL A 90 -34.50 -17.76 -21.87
N ALA A 91 -35.02 -18.52 -20.91
CA ALA A 91 -34.46 -18.64 -19.55
C ALA A 91 -34.10 -20.09 -19.24
N LEU A 92 -32.83 -20.32 -18.91
CA LEU A 92 -32.37 -21.60 -18.34
C LEU A 92 -32.44 -21.52 -16.82
N GLU A 93 -32.66 -22.66 -16.16
CA GLU A 93 -32.49 -22.79 -14.71
C GLU A 93 -31.09 -22.26 -14.32
N ASP A 94 -31.05 -21.33 -13.37
CA ASP A 94 -29.85 -20.65 -12.87
C ASP A 94 -29.06 -19.75 -13.86
N GLN A 95 -29.67 -19.32 -14.98
CA GLN A 95 -29.06 -18.30 -15.87
C GLN A 95 -29.96 -17.09 -16.12
N PRO A 96 -29.38 -15.90 -16.38
CA PRO A 96 -30.15 -14.73 -16.78
C PRO A 96 -30.88 -14.99 -18.10
N CYS A 97 -32.11 -14.47 -18.19
CA CYS A 97 -32.93 -14.51 -19.40
C CYS A 97 -32.16 -13.90 -20.58
N ARG A 98 -32.17 -14.58 -21.72
CA ARG A 98 -31.54 -14.13 -22.97
C ARG A 98 -32.62 -13.76 -23.97
N SER A 99 -32.43 -12.64 -24.66
CA SER A 99 -33.32 -12.18 -25.72
C SER A 99 -32.71 -12.49 -27.09
N LEU A 100 -33.51 -13.08 -27.97
CA LEU A 100 -33.15 -13.43 -29.33
C LEU A 100 -34.19 -12.86 -30.28
N GLN A 101 -33.78 -12.25 -31.39
CA GLN A 101 -34.73 -11.83 -32.42
C GLN A 101 -35.03 -13.03 -33.31
N GLY A 102 -36.30 -13.42 -33.46
CA GLY A 102 -36.58 -14.60 -34.26
C GLY A 102 -38.03 -14.82 -34.68
N HIS A 103 -38.23 -15.99 -35.26
CA HIS A 103 -39.45 -16.42 -35.92
C HIS A 103 -39.76 -17.86 -35.49
N ILE A 104 -41.04 -18.15 -35.27
CA ILE A 104 -41.53 -19.51 -35.06
C ILE A 104 -42.47 -19.85 -36.21
N TYR A 105 -42.19 -20.95 -36.89
CA TYR A 105 -42.99 -21.47 -37.98
C TYR A 105 -43.66 -22.77 -37.58
N ARG A 106 -44.89 -23.01 -38.02
CA ARG A 106 -45.45 -24.35 -38.14
C ARG A 106 -44.86 -25.00 -39.38
N TRP A 107 -44.19 -26.12 -39.21
CA TRP A 107 -43.54 -26.92 -40.24
C TRP A 107 -44.22 -28.30 -40.33
N GLN A 108 -43.92 -29.05 -41.40
CA GLN A 108 -44.46 -30.38 -41.73
C GLN A 108 -44.99 -31.20 -40.54
N GLU A 109 -46.17 -31.81 -40.69
CA GLU A 109 -46.84 -32.61 -39.65
C GLU A 109 -47.15 -31.82 -38.36
N GLY A 110 -47.31 -30.49 -38.46
CA GLY A 110 -47.71 -29.65 -37.34
C GLY A 110 -46.60 -29.28 -36.35
N ARG A 111 -45.35 -29.64 -36.64
CA ARG A 111 -44.13 -29.38 -35.85
C ARG A 111 -43.79 -27.89 -35.80
N LEU A 112 -42.95 -27.47 -34.85
CA LEU A 112 -42.48 -26.08 -34.76
C LEU A 112 -41.03 -25.94 -35.20
N LEU A 113 -40.74 -25.02 -36.11
CA LEU A 113 -39.39 -24.59 -36.45
C LEU A 113 -39.12 -23.23 -35.82
N VAL A 114 -38.18 -23.17 -34.89
CA VAL A 114 -37.70 -21.93 -34.28
C VAL A 114 -36.42 -21.52 -34.99
N ALA A 115 -36.36 -20.28 -35.48
CA ALA A 115 -35.17 -19.66 -36.05
C ALA A 115 -34.95 -18.28 -35.43
N ALA A 116 -33.80 -18.04 -34.82
CA ALA A 116 -33.52 -16.78 -34.13
C ALA A 116 -32.03 -16.38 -34.23
N GLU A 117 -31.73 -15.10 -34.11
CA GLU A 117 -30.37 -14.55 -34.05
C GLU A 117 -30.12 -13.88 -32.70
N TYR A 118 -28.86 -13.89 -32.23
CA TYR A 118 -28.46 -13.16 -31.02
C TYR A 118 -28.59 -11.65 -31.26
N ASP A 119 -29.29 -10.96 -30.35
CA ASP A 119 -29.46 -9.50 -30.41
C ASP A 119 -28.11 -8.78 -30.21
N VAL A 120 -27.70 -7.98 -31.20
CA VAL A 120 -26.42 -7.26 -31.24
C VAL A 120 -26.49 -5.98 -30.40
N GLU A 121 -27.67 -5.38 -30.23
CA GLU A 121 -27.85 -4.09 -29.52
C GLU A 121 -27.49 -4.20 -28.02
N GLY A 122 -27.80 -5.34 -27.38
CA GLY A 122 -27.45 -5.59 -25.98
C GLY A 122 -25.95 -5.72 -25.72
N LEU A 123 -25.17 -6.20 -26.70
CA LEU A 123 -23.71 -6.30 -26.61
C LEU A 123 -23.03 -4.94 -26.75
N GLU A 124 -23.55 -4.05 -27.61
CA GLU A 124 -23.03 -2.70 -27.80
C GLU A 124 -23.24 -1.83 -26.55
N MET A 125 -24.41 -1.90 -25.92
CA MET A 125 -24.69 -1.18 -24.67
C MET A 125 -23.78 -1.62 -23.51
N LEU A 126 -23.50 -2.93 -23.41
CA LEU A 126 -22.58 -3.45 -22.40
C LEU A 126 -21.15 -2.94 -22.62
N GLY A 127 -20.70 -2.90 -23.88
CA GLY A 127 -19.40 -2.33 -24.26
C GLY A 127 -19.25 -0.87 -23.83
N ALA A 128 -20.26 -0.04 -24.13
CA ALA A 128 -20.28 1.36 -23.72
C ALA A 128 -20.27 1.54 -22.19
N THR A 129 -21.04 0.73 -21.47
CA THR A 129 -21.08 0.76 -20.00
C THR A 129 -19.74 0.36 -19.39
N VAL A 130 -19.08 -0.69 -19.91
CA VAL A 130 -17.75 -1.11 -19.45
C VAL A 130 -16.70 -0.03 -19.70
N MET A 131 -16.76 0.66 -20.85
CA MET A 131 -15.86 1.78 -21.13
C MET A 131 -16.06 2.93 -20.12
N GLN A 132 -17.30 3.32 -19.85
CA GLN A 132 -17.60 4.36 -18.86
C GLN A 132 -17.11 3.98 -17.45
N LEU A 133 -17.38 2.74 -17.01
CA LEU A 133 -16.91 2.26 -15.70
C LEU A 133 -15.37 2.24 -15.60
N ASN A 134 -14.68 1.88 -16.68
CA ASN A 134 -13.22 1.90 -16.71
C ASN A 134 -12.67 3.32 -16.63
N GLU A 135 -13.32 4.30 -17.26
CA GLU A 135 -12.94 5.71 -17.15
C GLU A 135 -13.14 6.25 -15.73
N GLU A 136 -14.31 5.97 -15.12
CA GLU A 136 -14.60 6.34 -13.73
C GLU A 136 -13.63 5.69 -12.73
N LEU A 137 -13.28 4.41 -12.95
CA LEU A 137 -12.30 3.70 -12.15
C LEU A 137 -10.91 4.33 -12.28
N ALA A 138 -10.48 4.66 -13.50
CA ALA A 138 -9.19 5.30 -13.75
C ALA A 138 -9.10 6.71 -13.12
N GLU A 139 -10.20 7.45 -13.10
CA GLU A 139 -10.27 8.73 -12.39
C GLU A 139 -10.17 8.57 -10.87
N THR A 140 -10.95 7.64 -10.30
CA THR A 140 -10.93 7.35 -8.87
C THR A 140 -9.55 6.90 -8.39
N GLN A 141 -8.89 6.02 -9.15
CA GLN A 141 -7.52 5.58 -8.87
C GLN A 141 -6.52 6.75 -8.87
N ARG A 142 -6.64 7.68 -9.84
CA ARG A 142 -5.81 8.89 -9.89
C ARG A 142 -6.03 9.78 -8.68
N GLN A 143 -7.28 9.96 -8.25
CA GLN A 143 -7.62 10.75 -7.06
C GLN A 143 -7.05 10.12 -5.78
N LEU A 144 -7.21 8.80 -5.60
CA LEU A 144 -6.64 8.07 -4.44
C LEU A 144 -5.12 8.20 -4.36
N LEU A 145 -4.41 8.07 -5.48
CA LEU A 145 -2.95 8.23 -5.52
C LEU A 145 -2.53 9.65 -5.12
N ARG A 146 -3.26 10.68 -5.57
CA ARG A 146 -3.00 12.08 -5.18
C ARG A 146 -3.23 12.30 -3.69
N ALA A 147 -4.37 11.82 -3.18
CA ALA A 147 -4.71 11.93 -1.76
C ALA A 147 -3.68 11.22 -0.88
N SER A 148 -3.29 9.99 -1.24
CA SER A 148 -2.26 9.22 -0.53
C SER A 148 -0.91 9.95 -0.49
N ARG A 149 -0.48 10.55 -1.61
CA ARG A 149 0.75 11.37 -1.65
C ARG A 149 0.63 12.62 -0.77
N GLY A 150 -0.52 13.28 -0.77
CA GLY A 150 -0.79 14.42 0.12
C GLY A 150 -0.69 14.04 1.59
N LEU A 151 -1.34 12.92 1.97
CA LEU A 151 -1.32 12.41 3.35
C LEU A 151 0.11 12.12 3.82
N LYS A 152 0.91 11.41 3.02
CA LYS A 152 2.31 11.09 3.37
C LYS A 152 3.18 12.34 3.54
N ARG A 153 2.96 13.38 2.73
CA ARG A 153 3.68 14.66 2.86
C ARG A 153 3.30 15.36 4.15
N ASN A 154 2.02 15.44 4.45
CA ASN A 154 1.53 16.06 5.69
C ASN A 154 2.05 15.30 6.92
N GLU A 155 2.05 13.96 6.88
CA GLU A 155 2.62 13.13 7.95
C GLU A 155 4.11 13.42 8.15
N ALA A 156 4.89 13.54 7.07
CA ALA A 156 6.31 13.88 7.15
C ALA A 156 6.53 15.29 7.75
N THR A 157 5.78 16.30 7.30
CA THR A 157 5.86 17.66 7.85
C THR A 157 5.48 17.70 9.33
N ILE A 158 4.40 17.02 9.71
CA ILE A 158 3.96 16.94 11.11
C ILE A 158 5.03 16.26 11.95
N ARG A 159 5.59 15.15 11.47
CA ARG A 159 6.66 14.43 12.17
C ARG A 159 7.88 15.31 12.36
N GLU A 160 8.31 16.03 11.33
CA GLU A 160 9.45 16.95 11.42
C GLU A 160 9.20 18.03 12.48
N LEU A 161 8.04 18.71 12.45
CA LEU A 161 7.66 19.71 13.44
C LEU A 161 7.60 19.15 14.86
N MET A 162 7.11 17.92 15.02
CA MET A 162 7.05 17.22 16.31
C MET A 162 8.41 16.74 16.80
N GLN A 163 9.43 16.66 15.94
CA GLN A 163 10.76 16.10 16.25
C GLN A 163 11.86 17.16 16.31
N THR A 164 11.54 18.43 16.13
CA THR A 164 12.48 19.55 16.22
C THR A 164 12.23 20.41 17.45
N ASP A 165 13.28 20.90 18.09
CA ASP A 165 13.20 21.93 19.12
C ASP A 165 12.82 23.26 18.46
N SER A 166 11.72 23.87 18.90
CA SER A 166 11.15 25.08 18.27
C SER A 166 12.04 26.32 18.37
N LEU A 167 12.93 26.38 19.37
CA LEU A 167 13.83 27.52 19.55
C LEU A 167 15.09 27.39 18.69
N THR A 168 15.70 26.21 18.67
CA THR A 168 17.05 25.99 18.15
C THR A 168 17.09 25.27 16.80
N GLY A 169 16.00 24.61 16.41
CA GLY A 169 15.87 23.89 15.14
C GLY A 169 16.68 22.58 15.05
N VAL A 170 17.37 22.17 16.12
CA VAL A 170 17.95 20.82 16.23
C VAL A 170 16.88 19.81 16.62
N GLY A 171 17.22 18.52 16.72
CA GLY A 171 16.29 17.52 17.23
C GLY A 171 15.79 17.86 18.64
N ASN A 172 14.57 17.47 18.98
CA ASN A 172 14.11 17.52 20.37
C ASN A 172 14.42 16.20 21.11
N GLN A 173 14.06 16.13 22.38
CA GLN A 173 14.24 14.94 23.20
C GLN A 173 13.59 13.69 22.57
N GLN A 174 12.36 13.80 22.04
CA GLN A 174 11.68 12.66 21.41
C GLN A 174 12.48 12.11 20.22
N ARG A 175 12.99 12.99 19.34
CA ARG A 175 13.82 12.58 18.20
C ARG A 175 15.12 11.91 18.64
N LEU A 176 15.72 12.40 19.73
CA LEU A 176 16.92 11.79 20.30
C LEU A 176 16.63 10.39 20.81
N ASP A 177 15.55 10.20 21.58
CA ASP A 177 15.21 8.90 22.17
C ASP A 177 14.95 7.84 21.09
N GLU A 178 14.21 8.21 20.03
CA GLU A 178 13.97 7.35 18.86
C GLU A 178 15.27 6.97 18.14
N ALA A 179 16.13 7.95 17.87
CA ALA A 179 17.39 7.73 17.15
C ALA A 179 18.42 6.96 17.99
N LEU A 180 18.53 7.25 19.29
CA LEU A 180 19.43 6.58 20.21
C LEU A 180 19.08 5.09 20.30
N THR A 181 17.79 4.76 20.46
CA THR A 181 17.33 3.37 20.50
C THR A 181 17.67 2.64 19.21
N ALA A 182 17.35 3.24 18.06
CA ALA A 182 17.61 2.65 16.76
C ALA A 182 19.11 2.44 16.48
N GLU A 183 19.96 3.41 16.82
CA GLU A 183 21.41 3.31 16.58
C GLU A 183 22.10 2.37 17.57
N VAL A 184 21.62 2.22 18.81
CA VAL A 184 22.12 1.19 19.75
C VAL A 184 21.83 -0.20 19.20
N GLU A 185 20.59 -0.49 18.78
CA GLU A 185 20.23 -1.77 18.18
C GLU A 185 21.06 -2.06 16.92
N ARG A 186 21.26 -1.05 16.08
CA ARG A 186 22.05 -1.15 14.85
C ARG A 186 23.53 -1.41 15.16
N SER A 187 24.09 -0.70 16.12
CA SER A 187 25.47 -0.84 16.57
C SER A 187 25.72 -2.23 17.14
N GLN A 188 24.83 -2.74 17.99
CA GLN A 188 24.90 -4.09 18.54
C GLN A 188 24.82 -5.16 17.45
N ARG A 189 23.92 -4.99 16.46
CA ARG A 189 23.73 -5.94 15.35
C ARG A 189 24.93 -6.02 14.41
N TYR A 190 25.54 -4.88 14.09
CA TYR A 190 26.60 -4.80 13.06
C TYR A 190 27.99 -4.57 13.65
N HIS A 191 28.13 -4.50 14.97
CA HIS A 191 29.37 -4.23 15.70
C HIS A 191 30.07 -2.95 15.23
N HIS A 192 29.29 -1.90 14.96
CA HIS A 192 29.82 -0.59 14.60
C HIS A 192 30.11 0.26 15.84
N LEU A 193 30.95 1.28 15.69
CA LEU A 193 31.26 2.19 16.79
C LEU A 193 30.12 3.20 16.94
N LEU A 194 29.70 3.48 18.16
CA LEU A 194 28.69 4.51 18.45
C LEU A 194 29.18 5.34 19.63
N CYS A 195 29.26 6.66 19.43
CA CYS A 195 29.59 7.60 20.50
C CYS A 195 28.44 8.58 20.75
N LEU A 196 28.38 9.06 21.98
CA LEU A 196 27.39 10.01 22.47
C LEU A 196 28.10 11.14 23.22
N LEU A 197 27.78 12.37 22.86
CA LEU A 197 28.24 13.57 23.55
C LEU A 197 27.05 14.19 24.25
N ILE A 198 27.18 14.53 25.52
CA ILE A 198 26.25 15.45 26.20
C ILE A 198 27.02 16.72 26.52
N THR A 199 26.41 17.86 26.23
CA THR A 199 26.98 19.16 26.53
C THR A 199 25.98 20.05 27.24
N ASP A 200 26.49 20.97 28.05
CA ASP A 200 25.71 21.92 28.81
C ASP A 200 26.47 23.24 28.89
N ILE A 201 25.78 24.34 28.59
CA ILE A 201 26.37 25.68 28.57
C ILE A 201 26.67 26.11 30.00
N ASP A 202 27.93 26.43 30.27
CA ASP A 202 28.38 26.81 31.59
C ASP A 202 27.75 28.16 31.98
N HIS A 203 27.28 28.24 33.23
CA HIS A 203 26.74 29.48 33.79
C HIS A 203 25.57 30.09 32.98
N PHE A 204 24.80 29.26 32.26
CA PHE A 204 23.70 29.75 31.43
C PHE A 204 22.62 30.52 32.21
N LYS A 205 22.37 30.13 33.46
CA LYS A 205 21.49 30.89 34.35
C LYS A 205 21.99 32.32 34.58
N ASP A 206 23.29 32.49 34.80
CA ASP A 206 23.89 33.81 35.00
C ASP A 206 23.72 34.69 33.74
N VAL A 207 23.80 34.10 32.54
CA VAL A 207 23.52 34.80 31.28
C VAL A 207 22.06 35.30 31.24
N ASN A 208 21.09 34.44 31.58
CA ASN A 208 19.69 34.83 31.63
C ASN A 208 19.42 35.91 32.68
N ASP A 209 20.01 35.78 33.87
CA ASP A 209 19.77 36.68 34.99
C ASP A 209 20.34 38.09 34.72
N HIS A 210 21.48 38.19 34.03
CA HIS A 210 22.12 39.49 33.72
C HIS A 210 21.65 40.14 32.42
N HIS A 211 21.27 39.35 31.41
CA HIS A 211 20.99 39.85 30.07
C HIS A 211 19.56 39.58 29.58
N GLY A 212 18.76 38.86 30.35
CA GLY A 212 17.39 38.49 30.01
C GLY A 212 17.28 37.28 29.07
N HIS A 213 16.11 36.64 29.12
CA HIS A 213 15.83 35.40 28.38
C HIS A 213 15.99 35.53 26.86
N ALA A 214 15.65 36.70 26.27
CA ALA A 214 15.80 36.91 24.83
C ALA A 214 17.25 36.75 24.36
N LEU A 215 18.21 37.14 25.20
CA LEU A 215 19.63 37.00 24.88
C LEU A 215 20.14 35.58 25.14
N GLY A 216 19.64 34.92 26.20
CA GLY A 216 19.88 33.50 26.43
C GLY A 216 19.37 32.62 25.27
N ASP A 217 18.21 32.95 24.72
CA ASP A 217 17.65 32.30 23.54
C ASP A 217 18.56 32.42 22.31
N GLU A 218 19.16 33.59 22.09
CA GLU A 218 20.15 33.79 21.02
C GLU A 218 21.43 32.99 21.26
N VAL A 219 21.89 32.87 22.51
CA VAL A 219 23.01 31.99 22.86
C VAL A 219 22.69 30.54 22.52
N LEU A 220 21.49 30.05 22.87
CA LEU A 220 21.05 28.68 22.56
C LEU A 220 20.99 28.43 21.06
N LYS A 221 20.43 29.37 20.28
CA LYS A 221 20.36 29.27 18.82
C LYS A 221 21.74 29.20 18.18
N ARG A 222 22.67 30.07 18.59
CA ARG A 222 24.03 30.09 18.03
C ARG A 222 24.85 28.89 18.48
N PHE A 223 24.66 28.41 19.71
CA PHE A 223 25.29 27.19 20.16
C PHE A 223 24.78 25.99 19.35
N ALA A 224 23.46 25.88 19.13
CA ALA A 224 22.90 24.83 18.29
C ALA A 224 23.41 24.87 16.83
N LEU A 225 23.57 26.07 16.27
CA LEU A 225 24.19 26.25 14.95
C LEU A 225 25.64 25.75 14.94
N LEU A 226 26.43 26.11 15.94
CA LEU A 226 27.81 25.65 16.10
C LEU A 226 27.87 24.12 16.16
N LEU A 227 26.98 23.47 16.93
CA LEU A 227 26.89 22.01 16.98
C LEU A 227 26.60 21.43 15.59
N ARG A 228 25.63 21.99 14.85
CA ARG A 228 25.27 21.52 13.51
C ARG A 228 26.41 21.66 12.50
N GLU A 229 27.17 22.74 12.54
CA GLU A 229 28.35 22.95 11.68
C GLU A 229 29.47 21.93 11.93
N HIS A 230 29.48 21.32 13.12
CA HIS A 230 30.46 20.32 13.52
C HIS A 230 29.97 18.87 13.32
N CYS A 231 28.68 18.68 13.05
CA CYS A 231 28.04 17.40 12.80
C CYS A 231 28.13 17.00 11.32
N ARG A 232 28.37 15.71 11.07
CA ARG A 232 28.21 15.08 9.76
C ARG A 232 26.74 14.86 9.45
N GLN A 233 26.43 14.47 8.21
CA GLN A 233 25.06 14.13 7.81
C GLN A 233 24.49 12.91 8.56
N SER A 234 25.37 12.00 9.00
CA SER A 234 25.02 10.82 9.81
C SER A 234 24.75 11.15 11.28
N ASP A 235 25.21 12.31 11.75
CA ASP A 235 25.18 12.66 13.17
C ASP A 235 23.84 13.32 13.50
N LEU A 236 23.41 13.18 14.76
CA LEU A 236 22.20 13.84 15.25
C LEU A 236 22.54 14.74 16.43
N ALA A 237 22.39 16.05 16.23
CA ALA A 237 22.33 17.02 17.32
C ALA A 237 20.87 17.18 17.80
N ALA A 238 20.67 17.15 19.10
CA ALA A 238 19.37 17.35 19.73
C ALA A 238 19.48 18.17 21.03
N ARG A 239 18.40 18.85 21.41
CA ARG A 239 18.27 19.56 22.68
C ARG A 239 17.40 18.74 23.63
N LEU A 240 17.96 18.38 24.78
CA LEU A 240 17.22 17.67 25.83
C LEU A 240 16.27 18.62 26.59
N GLY A 241 16.67 19.87 26.73
CA GLY A 241 15.90 20.88 27.46
C GLY A 241 16.82 21.87 28.19
N GLY A 242 16.33 23.07 28.45
CA GLY A 242 17.14 24.14 29.04
C GLY A 242 18.39 24.41 28.19
N GLU A 243 19.56 24.29 28.79
CA GLU A 243 20.89 24.49 28.21
C GLU A 243 21.61 23.20 27.80
N LYS A 244 20.94 22.04 27.91
CA LYS A 244 21.53 20.73 27.61
C LYS A 244 21.27 20.28 26.17
N PHE A 245 22.35 19.87 25.50
CA PHE A 245 22.32 19.30 24.16
C PHE A 245 23.01 17.94 24.14
N VAL A 246 22.64 17.12 23.18
CA VAL A 246 23.20 15.79 22.93
C VAL A 246 23.57 15.68 21.47
N ILE A 247 24.68 15.01 21.19
CA ILE A 247 25.12 14.67 19.84
C ILE A 247 25.35 13.16 19.78
N LEU A 248 24.57 12.49 18.95
CA LEU A 248 24.75 11.07 18.62
C LEU A 248 25.66 10.97 17.39
N LEU A 249 26.75 10.22 17.53
CA LEU A 249 27.78 10.08 16.51
C LEU A 249 27.96 8.61 16.12
N PRO A 250 27.31 8.14 15.05
CA PRO A 250 27.55 6.81 14.49
C PRO A 250 28.93 6.71 13.84
N ASP A 251 29.49 5.50 13.82
CA ASP A 251 30.72 5.13 13.11
C ASP A 251 31.94 6.00 13.46
N ILE A 252 32.08 6.35 14.75
CA ILE A 252 33.20 7.14 15.25
C ILE A 252 33.85 6.49 16.49
N SER A 253 35.19 6.53 16.55
CA SER A 253 35.93 6.11 17.74
C SER A 253 35.81 7.14 18.87
N LEU A 254 35.98 6.67 20.11
CA LEU A 254 35.96 7.55 21.30
C LEU A 254 36.96 8.71 21.18
N GLU A 255 38.18 8.45 20.70
CA GLU A 255 39.21 9.48 20.51
C GLU A 255 38.75 10.58 19.54
N ASN A 256 38.17 10.20 18.40
CA ASN A 256 37.66 11.15 17.41
C ASN A 256 36.41 11.90 17.91
N ALA A 257 35.56 11.24 18.72
CA ALA A 257 34.43 11.89 19.37
C ALA A 257 34.88 12.94 20.39
N VAL A 258 35.91 12.63 21.19
CA VAL A 258 36.55 13.58 22.11
C VAL A 258 37.18 14.74 21.35
N ALA A 259 37.91 14.47 20.27
CA ALA A 259 38.48 15.52 19.41
C ALA A 259 37.40 16.43 18.80
N CYS A 260 36.26 15.87 18.39
CA CYS A 260 35.11 16.64 17.91
C CYS A 260 34.54 17.56 19.01
N ALA A 261 34.31 17.02 20.21
CA ALA A 261 33.83 17.78 21.35
C ALA A 261 34.80 18.93 21.69
N GLU A 262 36.10 18.66 21.63
CA GLU A 262 37.12 19.64 21.98
C GLU A 262 37.26 20.75 20.94
N ARG A 263 37.05 20.44 19.65
CA ARG A 263 36.95 21.44 18.60
C ARG A 263 35.75 22.37 18.81
N ILE A 264 34.59 21.83 19.14
CA ILE A 264 33.38 22.61 19.46
C ILE A 264 33.65 23.51 20.67
N ARG A 265 34.23 22.96 21.73
CA ARG A 265 34.55 23.68 22.96
C ARG A 265 35.48 24.87 22.69
N GLN A 266 36.59 24.63 21.98
CA GLN A 266 37.56 25.67 21.65
C GLN A 266 36.95 26.74 20.74
N GLN A 267 36.13 26.36 19.75
CA GLN A 267 35.48 27.32 18.88
C GLN A 267 34.51 28.21 19.66
N LEU A 268 33.66 27.62 20.51
CA LEU A 268 32.77 28.35 21.42
C LEU A 268 33.55 29.32 22.31
N GLU A 269 34.65 28.85 22.88
CA GLU A 269 35.47 29.63 23.80
C GLU A 269 36.21 30.81 23.11
N SER A 270 36.53 30.65 21.83
CA SER A 270 37.30 31.62 21.03
C SER A 270 36.45 32.71 20.36
N GLN A 271 35.15 32.46 20.18
CA GLN A 271 34.25 33.38 19.49
C GLN A 271 33.09 33.77 20.40
N PRO A 272 32.90 35.07 20.70
CA PRO A 272 31.72 35.49 21.45
C PRO A 272 30.46 35.13 20.63
N LEU A 273 29.64 34.23 21.18
CA LEU A 273 28.39 33.85 20.52
C LEU A 273 27.53 35.08 20.31
N VAL A 274 27.42 35.99 21.28
CA VAL A 274 26.61 37.21 21.16
C VAL A 274 27.39 38.36 21.78
N GLY A 275 27.58 39.43 21.00
CA GLY A 275 28.62 40.44 21.25
C GLY A 275 28.67 41.05 22.65
N GLN A 276 27.55 41.16 23.36
CA GLN A 276 27.47 41.83 24.68
C GLN A 276 27.66 40.89 25.90
N ILE A 277 27.73 39.57 25.73
CA ILE A 277 27.68 38.59 26.85
C ILE A 277 29.08 38.22 27.38
N GLY A 278 30.15 38.69 26.71
CA GLY A 278 31.49 38.22 27.00
C GLY A 278 31.66 36.75 26.60
N ARG A 279 32.49 36.02 27.34
CA ARG A 279 32.89 34.65 27.00
C ARG A 279 31.86 33.64 27.50
N VAL A 280 31.28 32.88 26.58
CA VAL A 280 30.42 31.72 26.88
C VAL A 280 31.26 30.46 26.73
N THR A 281 31.16 29.52 27.66
CA THR A 281 31.82 28.20 27.56
C THR A 281 30.81 27.08 27.76
N ALA A 282 31.20 25.86 27.44
CA ALA A 282 30.38 24.68 27.68
C ALA A 282 31.23 23.52 28.19
N SER A 283 30.61 22.68 28.99
CA SER A 283 31.19 21.44 29.48
C SER A 283 30.63 20.25 28.70
N PHE A 284 31.46 19.25 28.44
CA PHE A 284 31.12 18.10 27.59
C PHE A 284 31.43 16.78 28.31
N GLY A 285 30.51 15.83 28.21
CA GLY A 285 30.70 14.43 28.57
C GLY A 285 30.63 13.55 27.32
N VAL A 286 31.59 12.66 27.14
CA VAL A 286 31.65 11.76 25.97
C VAL A 286 31.61 10.31 26.43
N ALA A 287 30.78 9.49 25.81
CA ALA A 287 30.80 8.05 26.01
C ALA A 287 30.83 7.32 24.66
N MET A 288 31.48 6.17 24.62
CA MET A 288 31.33 5.19 23.53
C MET A 288 30.48 4.04 24.05
N LEU A 289 29.55 3.55 23.23
CA LEU A 289 28.66 2.44 23.56
C LEU A 289 29.49 1.21 23.94
N ASP A 290 29.16 0.59 25.07
CA ASP A 290 29.77 -0.67 25.50
C ASP A 290 28.99 -1.87 24.94
N ARG A 291 29.59 -3.06 24.96
CA ARG A 291 28.89 -4.28 24.53
C ARG A 291 27.68 -4.56 25.40
N ASP A 292 26.58 -4.93 24.75
CA ASP A 292 25.32 -5.29 25.40
C ASP A 292 24.76 -4.21 26.34
N GLU A 293 25.13 -2.96 26.09
CA GLU A 293 24.67 -1.82 26.88
C GLU A 293 23.34 -1.28 26.36
N GLU A 294 22.40 -1.09 27.30
CA GLU A 294 21.11 -0.46 27.04
C GLU A 294 21.25 1.06 26.81
N SER A 295 20.37 1.62 25.98
CA SER A 295 20.39 3.05 25.62
C SER A 295 20.35 3.98 26.85
N SER A 296 19.62 3.60 27.90
CA SER A 296 19.53 4.37 29.15
C SER A 296 20.86 4.41 29.92
N ASP A 297 21.60 3.29 29.96
CA ASP A 297 22.88 3.22 30.63
C ASP A 297 23.97 3.98 29.87
N PHE A 298 23.91 3.90 28.53
CA PHE A 298 24.77 4.67 27.65
C PHE A 298 24.61 6.18 27.86
N MET A 299 23.36 6.65 27.87
CA MET A 299 23.01 8.05 28.17
C MET A 299 23.51 8.46 29.56
N ARG A 300 23.32 7.60 30.57
CA ARG A 300 23.74 7.84 31.95
C ARG A 300 25.26 7.96 32.09
N ARG A 301 26.05 7.12 31.40
CA ARG A 301 27.52 7.23 31.42
C ARG A 301 28.02 8.53 30.82
N ALA A 302 27.40 9.00 29.73
CA ALA A 302 27.75 10.28 29.14
C ALA A 302 27.39 11.46 30.07
N ASP A 303 26.26 11.40 30.79
CA ASP A 303 25.87 12.44 31.77
C ASP A 303 26.80 12.43 33.00
N GLN A 304 27.24 11.26 33.46
CA GLN A 304 28.27 11.15 34.50
C GLN A 304 29.60 11.79 34.06
N ALA A 305 29.99 11.62 32.80
CA ALA A 305 31.18 12.25 32.26
C ALA A 305 31.03 13.79 32.21
N LEU A 306 29.86 14.29 31.79
CA LEU A 306 29.54 15.72 31.80
C LEU A 306 29.55 16.29 33.23
N TYR A 307 29.01 15.55 34.19
CA TYR A 307 29.02 15.93 35.59
C TYR A 307 30.45 16.09 36.13
N ARG A 308 31.38 15.20 35.75
CA ARG A 308 32.81 15.37 36.05
C ARG A 308 33.37 16.63 35.42
N SER A 309 33.07 16.90 34.14
CA SER A 309 33.48 18.15 33.48
C SER A 309 33.09 19.39 34.26
N LYS A 310 31.83 19.43 34.74
CA LYS A 310 31.32 20.53 35.56
C LYS A 310 32.00 20.63 36.92
N LYS A 311 32.24 19.50 37.58
CA LYS A 311 32.88 19.47 38.92
C LYS A 311 34.34 19.88 38.91
N GLU A 312 35.07 19.53 37.86
CA GLU A 312 36.52 19.70 37.84
C GLU A 312 36.96 21.08 37.33
N GLY A 313 36.02 21.97 37.03
CA GLY A 313 36.31 23.36 36.66
C GLY A 313 35.62 23.86 35.40
N ARG A 314 34.67 23.10 34.84
CA ARG A 314 33.92 23.45 33.63
C ARG A 314 34.82 23.64 32.40
N ASN A 315 34.24 24.11 31.29
CA ASN A 315 34.94 24.40 30.03
C ASN A 315 35.93 23.29 29.65
N ARG A 316 35.46 22.04 29.63
CA ARG A 316 36.28 20.87 29.33
C ARG A 316 35.47 19.72 28.76
N VAL A 317 36.20 18.79 28.17
CA VAL A 317 35.69 17.50 27.71
C VAL A 317 36.21 16.41 28.65
N THR A 318 35.30 15.58 29.15
CA THR A 318 35.63 14.39 29.92
C THR A 318 34.99 13.18 29.26
N GLN A 319 35.76 12.12 29.07
CA GLN A 319 35.25 10.84 28.58
C GLN A 319 34.76 9.96 29.74
N SER A 320 33.80 9.08 29.46
CA SER A 320 33.35 8.03 30.35
C SER A 320 34.50 7.04 30.61
N VAL A 321 34.58 6.49 31.82
CA VAL A 321 35.53 5.41 32.11
C VAL A 321 34.78 4.12 31.80
N VAL A 322 35.26 3.34 30.84
CA VAL A 322 34.75 1.99 30.63
C VAL A 322 35.35 1.13 31.74
N ALA A 323 34.54 0.31 32.40
CA ALA A 323 35.08 -0.68 33.32
C ALA A 323 35.87 -1.68 32.48
N GLU A 324 37.20 -1.68 32.58
CA GLU A 324 38.05 -2.69 31.94
C GLU A 324 37.60 -4.08 32.42
N GLN A 325 36.87 -4.82 31.58
CA GLN A 325 36.72 -6.26 31.75
C GLN A 325 37.89 -6.94 31.03
N ASN A 326 38.87 -7.34 31.84
CA ASN A 326 39.89 -8.35 31.59
C ASN A 326 40.40 -8.50 30.15
N ALA A 327 41.57 -7.94 29.89
CA ALA A 327 42.50 -8.51 28.92
C ALA A 327 42.62 -10.01 29.20
N VAL A 328 42.13 -10.84 28.27
CA VAL A 328 42.43 -12.26 28.23
C VAL A 328 43.96 -12.36 28.16
N PRO A 329 44.65 -12.99 29.12
CA PRO A 329 46.07 -13.20 28.99
C PRO A 329 46.29 -14.06 27.75
N ASP A 330 47.16 -13.57 26.87
CA ASP A 330 47.68 -14.27 25.71
C ASP A 330 48.26 -15.62 26.17
N VAL A 331 47.46 -16.68 26.02
CA VAL A 331 47.92 -18.04 26.29
C VAL A 331 48.71 -18.44 25.04
N GLY A 332 49.99 -18.06 25.03
CA GLY A 332 50.97 -18.58 24.09
C GLY A 332 50.92 -20.10 24.12
N CYS A 333 50.53 -20.70 23.00
CA CYS A 333 50.61 -22.13 22.80
C CYS A 333 52.01 -22.47 22.28
N CYS A 334 52.78 -23.14 23.13
CA CYS A 334 53.97 -23.91 22.76
C CYS A 334 53.61 -25.11 21.89
#